data_AF-A0A356E4D4-F1
#
_entry.id   AF-A0A356E4D4-F1
#
_cell.length_a   1.000
_cell.length_b   1.000
_cell.length_c   1.000
_cell.angle_alpha   90.00
_cell.angle_beta   90.00
_cell.angle_gamma   90.00
#
_symmetry.space_group_name_H-M   'P 1'
#
loop_
_entity.id
_entity.type
_entity.pdbx_description
1 polymer ?
#
loop_
_entity_poly.entity_id
_entity_poly.type
_entity_poly.pdbx_seq_one_letter_code
_entity_poly.pdbx_strand_id
1 'polypeptide(L)' 'AENRPELLPEYLAEHLLTWADHYLQLLAEQQDYPFYRGLALLTRQTLQNWQQQAAINVPIVPFYR' A
#
# COMPACT_ATOMS: atom_id res chain seq x y z
N ALA A 1 -9.37 -0.32 -13.17
CA ALA A 1 -9.95 0.60 -12.18
C ALA A 1 -10.99 1.55 -12.79
N GLU A 2 -10.79 2.09 -14.00
CA GLU A 2 -11.75 3.03 -14.64
C GLU A 2 -13.14 2.45 -15.00
N ASN A 3 -13.29 1.13 -15.11
CA ASN A 3 -14.55 0.51 -15.58
C ASN A 3 -15.53 0.14 -14.46
N ARG A 4 -15.09 0.07 -13.19
CA ARG A 4 -15.90 -0.30 -12.00
C ARG A 4 -15.30 0.28 -10.70
N PRO A 5 -15.48 1.58 -10.42
CA PRO A 5 -14.93 2.22 -9.24
C PRO A 5 -15.42 1.62 -7.92
N GLU A 6 -16.58 0.99 -7.90
CA GLU A 6 -17.17 0.32 -6.74
C GLU A 6 -16.38 -0.89 -6.22
N LEU A 7 -15.58 -1.53 -7.10
CA LEU A 7 -14.73 -2.67 -6.71
C LEU A 7 -13.37 -2.24 -6.16
N LEU A 8 -13.06 -0.94 -6.20
CA LEU A 8 -11.76 -0.43 -5.78
C LEU A 8 -11.47 -0.69 -4.29
N PRO A 9 -12.42 -0.49 -3.35
CA PRO A 9 -12.17 -0.76 -1.93
C PRO A 9 -11.87 -2.24 -1.66
N GLU A 10 -12.62 -3.16 -2.28
CA GLU A 10 -12.42 -4.61 -2.17
C GLU A 10 -11.04 -5.02 -2.71
N TYR A 11 -10.69 -4.56 -3.90
CA TYR A 11 -9.38 -4.83 -4.49
C TYR A 11 -8.23 -4.30 -3.62
N LEU A 12 -8.36 -3.07 -3.12
CA LEU A 12 -7.36 -2.48 -2.23
C LEU A 12 -7.24 -3.28 -0.93
N ALA A 13 -8.37 -3.67 -0.33
CA ALA A 13 -8.42 -4.42 0.92
C ALA A 13 -7.74 -5.79 0.79
N GLU A 14 -8.05 -6.55 -0.26
CA GLU A 14 -7.68 -7.97 -0.36
C GLU A 14 -6.35 -8.21 -1.07
N HIS A 15 -5.99 -7.36 -2.04
CA HIS A 15 -4.90 -7.67 -2.96
C HIS A 15 -3.71 -6.72 -2.89
N LEU A 16 -3.89 -5.47 -2.47
CA LEU A 16 -2.81 -4.49 -2.45
C LEU A 16 -2.39 -4.12 -1.03
N LEU A 17 -3.31 -3.60 -0.23
CA LEU A 17 -2.99 -3.09 1.11
C LEU A 17 -2.57 -4.19 2.08
N THR A 18 -2.86 -5.46 1.76
CA THR A 18 -2.42 -6.62 2.55
C THR A 18 -0.90 -6.74 2.66
N TRP A 19 -0.13 -6.28 1.68
CA TRP A 19 1.34 -6.40 1.68
C TRP A 19 2.06 -5.10 1.29
N ALA A 20 1.37 -4.12 0.71
CA ALA A 20 1.98 -2.91 0.18
C ALA A 20 2.73 -2.09 1.24
N ASP A 21 2.18 -1.94 2.46
CA ASP A 21 2.85 -1.17 3.52
C ASP A 21 4.19 -1.81 3.91
N HIS A 22 4.20 -3.14 4.08
CA HIS A 22 5.41 -3.92 4.38
C HIS A 22 6.47 -3.79 3.29
N TYR A 23 6.09 -3.97 2.03
CA TYR A 23 7.01 -3.83 0.91
C TYR A 23 7.57 -2.40 0.80
N LEU A 24 6.71 -1.38 0.91
CA LEU A 24 7.12 0.02 0.79
C LEU A 24 8.02 0.45 1.95
N GLN A 25 7.83 -0.13 3.14
CA GLN A 25 8.74 0.07 4.25
C GLN A 25 10.13 -0.51 3.93
N LEU A 26 10.21 -1.77 3.48
CA LEU A 26 11.48 -2.39 3.11
C LEU A 26 12.19 -1.62 1.98
N LEU A 27 11.43 -1.11 1.01
CA LEU A 27 11.96 -0.28 -0.08
C LEU A 27 12.50 1.06 0.44
N ALA A 28 11.82 1.69 1.40
CA ALA A 28 12.26 2.96 2.00
C ALA A 28 13.50 2.80 2.92
N GLU A 29 13.76 1.59 3.40
CA GLU A 29 14.95 1.24 4.18
C GLU A 29 16.19 1.03 3.30
N GLN A 30 16.03 0.82 1.99
CA GLN A 30 17.16 0.74 1.06
C GLN A 30 17.84 2.11 0.93
N GLN A 31 19.15 2.16 1.20
CA GLN A 31 19.91 3.40 1.23
C GLN A 31 20.57 3.76 -0.10
N ASP A 32 20.74 2.77 -0.99
CA ASP A 32 21.50 2.93 -2.24
C ASP A 32 20.78 3.78 -3.29
N TYR A 33 19.47 4.02 -3.12
CA TYR A 33 18.65 4.71 -4.10
C TYR A 33 17.71 5.76 -3.46
N PRO A 34 18.19 7.00 -3.20
CA PRO A 34 17.41 8.03 -2.49
C PRO A 34 16.11 8.43 -3.21
N PHE A 35 16.08 8.35 -4.55
CA PHE A 35 14.86 8.59 -5.33
C PHE A 35 13.76 7.58 -5.01
N TYR A 36 14.08 6.27 -5.05
CA TYR A 36 13.10 5.21 -4.77
C TYR A 36 12.68 5.19 -3.32
N ARG A 37 13.56 5.60 -2.40
CA ARG A 37 13.19 5.84 -1.00
C ARG A 37 12.10 6.92 -0.87
N GLY A 38 12.28 8.06 -1.52
CA GLY A 38 11.28 9.13 -1.53
C GLY A 38 9.95 8.67 -2.16
N LEU A 39 10.03 7.94 -3.27
CA LEU A 39 8.85 7.36 -3.92
C LEU A 39 8.11 6.39 -3.00
N ALA A 40 8.83 5.49 -2.32
CA ALA A 40 8.25 4.52 -1.41
C ALA A 40 7.49 5.20 -0.25
N LEU A 41 8.09 6.21 0.36
CA LEU A 41 7.48 6.99 1.43
C LEU A 41 6.21 7.73 0.96
N LEU A 42 6.27 8.37 -0.20
CA LEU A 42 5.13 9.10 -0.78
C LEU A 42 3.97 8.16 -1.12
N THR A 43 4.26 7.03 -1.77
CA THR A 43 3.25 6.02 -2.11
C THR A 43 2.63 5.45 -0.84
N ARG A 44 3.43 5.14 0.19
CA ARG A 44 2.95 4.63 1.47
C ARG A 44 1.98 5.59 2.14
N GLN A 45 2.34 6.88 2.24
CA GLN A 45 1.43 7.90 2.80
C GLN A 45 0.14 8.06 2.00
N THR A 46 0.23 7.98 0.68
CA THR A 46 -0.93 8.09 -0.21
C THR A 46 -1.90 6.92 -0.01
N LEU A 47 -1.39 5.69 0.04
CA LEU A 47 -2.19 4.48 0.27
C LEU A 47 -2.82 4.46 1.67
N GLN A 48 -2.08 4.89 2.70
CA GLN A 48 -2.62 5.00 4.06
C GLN A 48 -3.78 6.01 4.13
N ASN A 49 -3.65 7.16 3.46
CA ASN A 49 -4.72 8.14 3.38
C ASN A 49 -5.96 7.56 2.68
N TRP A 50 -5.78 6.85 1.56
CA TRP A 50 -6.90 6.21 0.85
C TRP A 50 -7.57 5.12 1.70
N GLN A 51 -6.80 4.32 2.43
CA GLN A 51 -7.34 3.31 3.35
C GLN A 51 -8.23 3.96 4.41
N GLN A 52 -7.81 5.09 4.99
CA GLN A 52 -8.59 5.83 5.98
C GLN A 52 -9.85 6.46 5.37
N GLN A 53 -9.72 7.12 4.22
CA GLN A 53 -10.84 7.80 3.54
C GLN A 53 -11.94 6.82 3.09
N ALA A 54 -11.54 5.64 2.62
CA ALA A 54 -12.47 4.61 2.16
C ALA A 54 -12.90 3.63 3.27
N ALA A 55 -12.48 3.85 4.53
CA ALA A 55 -12.75 2.99 5.67
C ALA A 55 -12.44 1.50 5.39
N ILE A 56 -11.33 1.24 4.69
CA ILE A 56 -10.97 -0.11 4.25
C ILE A 56 -10.37 -0.90 5.43
N ASN A 57 -11.01 -2.01 5.77
CA ASN A 57 -10.46 -2.98 6.71
C ASN A 57 -9.54 -3.96 5.97
N VAL A 58 -8.26 -3.96 6.34
CA VAL A 58 -7.25 -4.82 5.70
C VAL A 58 -7.10 -6.10 6.54
N PRO A 59 -7.17 -7.30 5.96
CA PRO A 59 -6.99 -8.54 6.70
C PRO A 59 -5.54 -8.68 7.17
N ILE A 60 -5.37 -9.20 8.39
CA ILE A 60 -4.06 -9.50 8.96
C ILE A 60 -3.58 -10.82 8.36
N VAL A 61 -2.49 -10.77 7.59
CA VAL A 61 -1.87 -11.94 6.96
C VAL A 61 -0.44 -12.13 7.44
N PRO A 62 0.03 -13.39 7.62
CA PRO A 62 1.42 -13.63 7.95
C PRO A 62 2.32 -13.33 6.75
N PHE A 63 3.36 -12.54 6.95
CA PHE A 63 4.42 -12.35 5.96
C PHE A 63 5.51 -13.40 6.16
N TYR A 64 5.98 -13.99 5.07
CA TYR A 64 7.03 -15.01 5.09
C TYR A 64 8.44 -14.43 4.82
N ARG A 65 8.55 -13.12 4.60
CA ARG A 65 9.78 -12.39 4.31
C ARG A 65 9.79 -11.05 4.99
#